data_AF-A0A2C9VK84-F1
#
_entry.id   AF-A0A2C9VK84-F1
#
_cell.length_a   1.000
_cell.length_b   1.000
_cell.length_c   1.000
_cell.angle_alpha   90.00
_cell.angle_beta   90.00
_cell.angle_gamma   90.00
#
_symmetry.space_group_name_H-M   'P 1'
#
loop_
_entity.id
_entity.type
_entity.pdbx_description
1 polymer ?
#
loop_
_entity_poly.entity_id
_entity_poly.type
_entity_poly.pdbx_seq_one_letter_code
_entity_poly.pdbx_strand_id
1 'polypeptide(L)'
;MVSNTLMRIVAPCWKPSVEGDSSNRGGDASGRADGLLWYKDSGNHVNGEFSMAVIQANNLLEDCSQLESGPMSLLETGPQGTFVGIYDGHGGPEAARFVNQHLFENIKTIHGAEFTSETHGMSADVINKAFLATEEAFLSLVQQQWQDKPQIASVGSCCLVGIVCSGHLYIANAGDSRAVLGRLDNKEVKAVQLSYEHNASIESVREELQSLHPDDPHIVVLKHKVWRVKGLIQISRSIGDAYLKRAEFNREPLLAKFRLPESFNKPILKAEPTISEQKLDPEDQFLIFASDGLWEHLNNQEAVDIVNNCPRNGVARKLLKAALREAAKKREMRYSDLKKIDRGVRRHFHDDITVIVLFLDSNLISSSSSCRGPLISIRGGGGTPGNFIT
;
A
#
# COMPACT_ATOMS: atom_id res chain seq x y z
N MET A 1 -53.60 61.36 -12.43
CA MET A 1 -52.24 61.79 -12.82
C MET A 1 -51.26 60.73 -12.36
N VAL A 2 -50.57 60.12 -13.32
CA VAL A 2 -49.38 59.23 -13.29
C VAL A 2 -49.17 58.32 -12.07
N SER A 3 -49.39 57.03 -12.32
CA SER A 3 -48.90 55.88 -11.53
C SER A 3 -47.61 55.36 -12.18
N ASN A 4 -46.58 55.06 -11.37
CA ASN A 4 -45.38 54.34 -11.82
C ASN A 4 -45.25 53.02 -11.06
N THR A 5 -45.27 51.95 -11.85
CA THR A 5 -45.19 50.52 -11.51
C THR A 5 -43.73 50.08 -11.49
N LEU A 6 -43.29 49.35 -10.46
CA LEU A 6 -42.03 48.59 -10.51
C LEU A 6 -42.34 47.11 -10.74
N MET A 7 -41.93 46.60 -11.91
CA MET A 7 -42.16 45.21 -12.33
C MET A 7 -41.20 44.22 -11.65
N ARG A 8 -41.77 43.10 -11.20
CA ARG A 8 -41.14 41.80 -10.99
C ARG A 8 -40.47 41.32 -12.29
N ILE A 9 -39.21 40.88 -12.21
CA ILE A 9 -38.58 40.09 -13.27
C ILE A 9 -38.58 38.62 -12.84
N VAL A 10 -39.25 37.81 -13.64
CA VAL A 10 -39.26 36.34 -13.62
C VAL A 10 -38.09 35.87 -14.48
N ALA A 11 -37.28 34.92 -14.00
CA ALA A 11 -36.27 34.22 -14.81
C ALA A 11 -36.73 32.77 -15.07
N PRO A 12 -36.62 32.24 -16.30
CA PRO A 12 -37.22 30.96 -16.66
C PRO A 12 -36.32 29.76 -16.33
N CYS A 13 -36.97 28.64 -16.05
CA CYS A 13 -36.37 27.31 -16.05
C CYS A 13 -35.78 27.01 -17.43
N TRP A 14 -34.51 26.57 -17.51
CA TRP A 14 -33.99 25.66 -18.53
C TRP A 14 -32.83 24.83 -17.94
N LYS A 15 -32.92 23.51 -18.10
CA LYS A 15 -31.85 22.53 -17.84
C LYS A 15 -30.76 22.65 -18.92
N PRO A 16 -29.49 22.33 -18.62
CA PRO A 16 -28.58 21.80 -19.64
C PRO A 16 -28.50 20.27 -19.49
N SER A 17 -29.10 19.57 -20.46
CA SER A 17 -28.63 18.27 -20.92
C SER A 17 -27.72 18.54 -22.11
N VAL A 18 -26.46 18.11 -22.05
CA VAL A 18 -25.62 17.87 -23.23
C VAL A 18 -24.66 16.72 -22.91
N GLU A 19 -24.96 15.55 -23.48
CA GLU A 19 -23.97 14.57 -23.91
C GLU A 19 -23.14 15.18 -25.05
N GLY A 20 -21.84 14.87 -25.11
CA GLY A 20 -21.06 15.10 -26.33
C GLY A 20 -19.57 15.27 -26.08
N ASP A 21 -18.82 14.25 -26.50
CA ASP A 21 -17.37 14.15 -26.56
C ASP A 21 -16.63 15.46 -26.90
N SER A 22 -15.58 15.73 -26.12
CA SER A 22 -14.35 16.26 -26.69
C SER A 22 -13.15 15.55 -26.05
N SER A 23 -12.61 14.65 -26.87
CA SER A 23 -11.35 13.97 -26.72
C SER A 23 -10.20 14.94 -26.40
N ASN A 24 -9.80 15.01 -25.14
CA ASN A 24 -8.43 15.37 -24.79
C ASN A 24 -7.65 14.07 -24.60
N ARG A 25 -7.04 13.57 -25.69
CA ARG A 25 -5.97 12.57 -25.68
C ARG A 25 -4.67 13.19 -25.12
N GLY A 26 -4.75 13.77 -23.92
CA GLY A 26 -3.60 14.06 -23.07
C GLY A 26 -3.63 13.02 -21.95
N GLY A 27 -2.74 12.03 -22.02
CA GLY A 27 -2.66 10.99 -21.00
C GLY A 27 -2.41 11.62 -19.64
N ASP A 28 -3.30 11.36 -18.69
CA ASP A 28 -3.20 11.84 -17.32
C ASP A 28 -2.05 11.10 -16.60
N ALA A 29 -0.83 11.56 -16.82
CA ALA A 29 0.39 10.84 -16.44
C ALA A 29 0.50 10.63 -14.93
N SER A 30 -0.06 11.56 -14.13
CA SER A 30 0.06 11.60 -12.67
C SER A 30 -1.18 11.14 -11.89
N GLY A 31 -2.25 10.71 -12.58
CA GLY A 31 -3.51 10.34 -11.92
C GLY A 31 -4.39 11.54 -11.53
N ARG A 32 -5.60 11.23 -11.05
CA ARG A 32 -6.68 12.19 -10.75
C ARG A 32 -7.03 12.19 -9.27
N ALA A 33 -7.52 13.33 -8.78
CA ALA A 33 -8.09 13.45 -7.45
C ALA A 33 -9.57 13.89 -7.50
N ASP A 34 -10.40 13.28 -6.67
CA ASP A 34 -11.80 13.63 -6.41
C ASP A 34 -12.04 13.61 -4.89
N GLY A 35 -11.89 14.78 -4.26
CA GLY A 35 -11.96 14.93 -2.80
C GLY A 35 -10.88 14.11 -2.10
N LEU A 36 -11.29 13.12 -1.30
CA LEU A 36 -10.40 12.23 -0.54
C LEU A 36 -9.88 11.03 -1.36
N LEU A 37 -10.33 10.88 -2.61
CA LEU A 37 -9.95 9.80 -3.50
C LEU A 37 -8.88 10.30 -4.49
N TRP A 38 -7.76 9.58 -4.60
CA TRP A 38 -6.83 9.67 -5.71
C TRP A 38 -6.86 8.38 -6.54
N TYR A 39 -6.69 8.46 -7.85
CA TYR A 39 -6.73 7.28 -8.71
C TYR A 39 -6.02 7.44 -10.06
N LYS A 40 -5.56 6.32 -10.60
CA LYS A 40 -5.10 6.16 -11.97
C LYS A 40 -5.90 5.02 -12.60
N ASP A 41 -6.90 5.37 -13.40
CA ASP A 41 -7.85 4.38 -13.94
C ASP A 41 -7.17 3.34 -14.84
N SER A 42 -6.18 3.76 -15.63
CA SER A 42 -5.38 2.88 -16.46
C SER A 42 -3.96 3.42 -16.71
N GLY A 43 -2.99 2.52 -16.83
CA GLY A 43 -1.62 2.74 -17.27
C GLY A 43 -1.00 1.44 -17.78
N ASN A 44 0.19 1.52 -18.38
CA ASN A 44 0.92 0.37 -18.89
C ASN A 44 2.23 0.17 -18.12
N HIS A 45 2.59 -1.08 -17.87
CA HIS A 45 3.87 -1.52 -17.32
C HIS A 45 4.50 -2.56 -18.27
N VAL A 46 5.72 -3.02 -17.98
CA VAL A 46 6.47 -3.96 -18.85
C VAL A 46 5.68 -5.23 -19.16
N ASN A 47 4.82 -5.69 -18.23
CA ASN A 47 4.13 -6.97 -18.34
C ASN A 47 2.61 -6.83 -18.58
N GLY A 48 2.09 -5.64 -18.87
CA GLY A 48 0.67 -5.45 -19.17
C GLY A 48 0.10 -4.08 -18.75
N GLU A 49 -1.15 -4.07 -18.31
CA GLU A 49 -1.87 -2.87 -17.86
C GLU A 49 -1.96 -2.84 -16.32
N PHE A 50 -2.24 -1.67 -15.76
CA PHE A 50 -2.53 -1.52 -14.34
C PHE A 50 -3.62 -0.50 -14.04
N SER A 51 -4.19 -0.58 -12.84
CA SER A 51 -5.10 0.40 -12.26
C SER A 51 -4.73 0.64 -10.79
N MET A 52 -4.81 1.89 -10.32
CA MET A 52 -4.45 2.25 -8.94
C MET A 52 -5.50 3.18 -8.33
N ALA A 53 -5.76 3.04 -7.03
CA ALA A 53 -6.62 3.94 -6.29
C ALA A 53 -6.20 4.02 -4.82
N VAL A 54 -6.36 5.20 -4.22
CA VAL A 54 -6.14 5.46 -2.80
C VAL A 54 -7.28 6.31 -2.27
N ILE A 55 -7.90 5.95 -1.14
CA ILE A 55 -8.84 6.83 -0.44
C ILE A 55 -8.41 7.07 1.00
N GLN A 56 -8.45 8.34 1.39
CA GLN A 56 -8.15 8.78 2.74
C GLN A 56 -9.37 8.61 3.68
N ALA A 57 -9.11 8.02 4.84
CA ALA A 57 -9.98 7.97 6.01
C ALA A 57 -9.35 8.71 7.21
N ASN A 58 -8.04 8.55 7.43
CA ASN A 58 -7.32 9.17 8.54
C ASN A 58 -7.20 10.69 8.36
N ASN A 59 -6.92 11.43 9.44
CA ASN A 59 -6.79 12.89 9.36
C ASN A 59 -5.64 13.31 8.43
N LEU A 60 -4.54 12.57 8.49
CA LEU A 60 -3.48 12.55 7.49
C LEU A 60 -3.59 11.23 6.75
N LEU A 61 -3.42 11.23 5.44
CA LEU A 61 -3.30 9.99 4.67
C LEU A 61 -1.96 9.36 5.02
N GLU A 62 -2.00 8.20 5.68
CA GLU A 62 -0.81 7.49 6.15
C GLU A 62 -0.35 6.47 5.10
N ASP A 63 -1.29 5.86 4.38
CA ASP A 63 -1.04 5.02 3.21
C ASP A 63 -0.23 5.73 2.12
N CYS A 64 0.80 5.05 1.61
CA CYS A 64 1.54 5.40 0.40
C CYS A 64 1.57 4.21 -0.56
N SER A 65 1.72 4.48 -1.85
CA SER A 65 1.86 3.44 -2.86
C SER A 65 2.76 3.87 -4.00
N GLN A 66 3.31 2.88 -4.71
CA GLN A 66 4.29 3.09 -5.76
C GLN A 66 4.16 2.01 -6.81
N LEU A 67 4.29 2.41 -8.08
CA LEU A 67 4.51 1.51 -9.20
C LEU A 67 5.64 2.07 -10.05
N GLU A 68 6.67 1.26 -10.24
CA GLU A 68 7.82 1.55 -11.07
C GLU A 68 7.92 0.46 -12.15
N SER A 69 8.15 0.83 -13.40
CA SER A 69 8.29 -0.09 -14.52
C SER A 69 9.47 0.36 -15.36
N GLY A 70 10.36 -0.56 -15.70
CA GLY A 70 11.59 -0.28 -16.44
C GLY A 70 12.80 -1.04 -15.89
N PRO A 71 14.02 -0.47 -15.96
CA PRO A 71 15.23 -1.10 -15.44
C PRO A 71 15.16 -1.36 -13.93
N MET A 72 15.33 -2.63 -13.54
CA MET A 72 15.34 -3.07 -12.14
C MET A 72 16.72 -2.96 -11.48
N SER A 73 17.69 -2.34 -12.15
CA SER A 73 19.00 -2.01 -11.60
C SER A 73 19.42 -0.60 -12.02
N LEU A 74 20.52 -0.10 -11.47
CA LEU A 74 21.10 1.18 -11.88
C LEU A 74 21.68 1.15 -13.32
N LEU A 75 21.87 -0.04 -13.89
CA LEU A 75 22.32 -0.20 -15.26
C LEU A 75 21.12 -0.16 -16.20
N GLU A 76 21.11 0.79 -17.15
CA GLU A 76 20.04 0.93 -18.15
C GLU A 76 19.85 -0.32 -19.04
N THR A 77 20.91 -1.14 -19.16
CA THR A 77 20.88 -2.44 -19.85
C THR A 77 20.43 -3.59 -18.94
N GLY A 78 20.09 -3.31 -17.69
CA GLY A 78 19.63 -4.28 -16.71
C GLY A 78 18.27 -4.87 -17.07
N PRO A 79 17.85 -5.96 -16.38
CA PRO A 79 16.59 -6.60 -16.67
C PRO A 79 15.44 -5.63 -16.43
N GLN A 80 14.48 -5.66 -17.36
CA GLN A 80 13.25 -4.88 -17.28
C GLN A 80 12.27 -5.60 -16.37
N GLY A 81 11.54 -4.84 -15.57
CA GLY A 81 10.52 -5.40 -14.70
C GLY A 81 9.56 -4.34 -14.19
N THR A 82 8.65 -4.79 -13.34
CA THR A 82 7.66 -3.96 -12.67
C THR A 82 7.77 -4.17 -11.17
N PHE A 83 7.95 -3.09 -10.43
CA PHE A 83 7.91 -3.01 -8.98
C PHE A 83 6.60 -2.37 -8.54
N VAL A 84 5.98 -2.95 -7.52
CA VAL A 84 4.80 -2.43 -6.84
C VAL A 84 5.08 -2.37 -5.35
N GLY A 85 4.73 -1.26 -4.71
CA GLY A 85 4.80 -1.07 -3.27
C GLY A 85 3.47 -0.55 -2.71
N ILE A 86 3.00 -1.18 -1.65
CA ILE A 86 1.92 -0.71 -0.78
C ILE A 86 2.52 -0.52 0.61
N TYR A 87 2.40 0.68 1.14
CA TYR A 87 2.99 1.09 2.41
C TYR A 87 1.89 1.65 3.30
N ASP A 88 1.39 0.82 4.19
CA ASP A 88 0.29 1.16 5.09
C ASP A 88 0.90 1.72 6.38
N GLY A 89 0.79 3.04 6.52
CA GLY A 89 1.45 3.81 7.56
C GLY A 89 0.60 3.93 8.81
N HIS A 90 1.23 4.00 9.98
CA HIS A 90 0.54 4.22 11.24
C HIS A 90 1.33 5.10 12.20
N GLY A 91 0.60 5.84 13.05
CA GLY A 91 1.18 6.76 14.02
C GLY A 91 1.70 8.07 13.41
N GLY A 92 1.69 8.16 12.08
CA GLY A 92 2.12 9.26 11.24
C GLY A 92 2.52 8.75 9.84
N PRO A 93 2.45 9.58 8.79
CA PRO A 93 2.79 9.17 7.42
C PRO A 93 4.30 9.07 7.16
N GLU A 94 5.17 9.46 8.11
CA GLU A 94 6.60 9.63 7.88
C GLU A 94 7.31 8.33 7.50
N ALA A 95 6.99 7.21 8.15
CA ALA A 95 7.60 5.91 7.83
C ALA A 95 7.20 5.44 6.43
N ALA A 96 5.90 5.44 6.10
CA ALA A 96 5.41 5.04 4.78
C ALA A 96 5.99 5.90 3.65
N ARG A 97 6.11 7.23 3.86
CA ARG A 97 6.76 8.15 2.92
C ARG A 97 8.25 7.86 2.76
N PHE A 98 8.94 7.56 3.85
CA PHE A 98 10.35 7.21 3.80
C PHE A 98 10.56 5.91 3.00
N VAL A 99 9.76 4.87 3.25
CA VAL A 99 9.81 3.62 2.49
C VAL A 99 9.55 3.88 1.00
N ASN A 100 8.51 4.66 0.68
CA ASN A 100 8.15 5.05 -0.69
C ASN A 100 9.28 5.79 -1.45
N GLN A 101 10.16 6.48 -0.74
CA GLN A 101 11.29 7.21 -1.32
C GLN A 101 12.55 6.35 -1.49
N HIS A 102 12.79 5.38 -0.62
CA HIS A 102 14.10 4.74 -0.51
C HIS A 102 14.11 3.26 -0.89
N LEU A 103 13.01 2.51 -0.69
CA LEU A 103 13.04 1.05 -0.81
C LEU A 103 13.36 0.58 -2.24
N PHE A 104 12.72 1.17 -3.25
CA PHE A 104 12.99 0.83 -4.64
C PHE A 104 14.42 1.19 -5.07
N GLU A 105 14.94 2.34 -4.63
CA GLU A 105 16.32 2.76 -4.92
C GLU A 105 17.35 1.83 -4.25
N ASN A 106 17.08 1.38 -3.02
CA ASN A 106 17.89 0.37 -2.35
C ASN A 106 17.89 -0.95 -3.12
N ILE A 107 16.73 -1.40 -3.61
CA ILE A 107 16.62 -2.59 -4.48
C ILE A 107 17.48 -2.41 -5.73
N LYS A 108 17.34 -1.29 -6.46
CA LYS A 108 18.12 -1.03 -7.68
C LYS A 108 19.63 -1.00 -7.43
N THR A 109 20.03 -0.41 -6.30
CA THR A 109 21.44 -0.27 -5.91
C THR A 109 22.05 -1.62 -5.57
N ILE A 110 21.41 -2.39 -4.70
CA ILE A 110 21.88 -3.71 -4.26
C ILE A 110 21.87 -4.69 -5.43
N HIS A 111 20.79 -4.73 -6.20
CA HIS A 111 20.70 -5.57 -7.39
C HIS A 111 21.76 -5.19 -8.43
N GLY A 112 22.01 -3.89 -8.63
CA GLY A 112 23.07 -3.42 -9.53
C GLY A 112 24.47 -3.86 -9.09
N ALA A 113 24.77 -3.78 -7.79
CA ALA A 113 26.04 -4.25 -7.24
C ALA A 113 26.21 -5.76 -7.42
N GLU A 114 25.19 -6.55 -7.09
CA GLU A 114 25.25 -8.02 -7.18
C GLU A 114 25.31 -8.51 -8.64
N PHE A 115 24.60 -7.86 -9.56
CA PHE A 115 24.63 -8.14 -11.00
C PHE A 115 26.04 -8.04 -11.59
N THR A 116 26.90 -7.17 -11.05
CA THR A 116 28.29 -7.02 -11.50
C THR A 116 29.24 -8.08 -10.94
N SER A 117 28.82 -8.83 -9.91
CA SER A 117 29.72 -9.67 -9.12
C SER A 117 29.75 -11.16 -9.50
N GLU A 118 28.63 -11.78 -9.90
CA GLU A 118 28.54 -13.12 -10.52
C GLU A 118 27.05 -13.47 -10.74
N THR A 119 26.66 -13.77 -11.99
CA THR A 119 25.31 -14.08 -12.53
C THR A 119 24.17 -14.39 -11.55
N HIS A 120 23.53 -13.38 -10.95
CA HIS A 120 22.22 -13.56 -10.30
C HIS A 120 21.32 -12.36 -10.63
N GLY A 121 20.11 -12.64 -11.12
CA GLY A 121 19.07 -11.62 -11.32
C GLY A 121 18.45 -11.19 -9.99
N MET A 122 17.26 -10.57 -10.05
CA MET A 122 16.46 -10.29 -8.85
C MET A 122 16.35 -11.56 -7.99
N SER A 123 16.46 -11.42 -6.66
CA SER A 123 16.41 -12.56 -5.73
C SER A 123 15.77 -12.17 -4.40
N ALA A 124 15.37 -13.15 -3.61
CA ALA A 124 14.87 -12.92 -2.25
C ALA A 124 15.92 -12.23 -1.36
N ASP A 125 17.21 -12.52 -1.55
CA ASP A 125 18.30 -11.92 -0.75
C ASP A 125 18.47 -10.43 -1.05
N VAL A 126 18.43 -10.03 -2.33
CA VAL A 126 18.44 -8.61 -2.75
C VAL A 126 17.29 -7.85 -2.08
N ILE A 127 16.08 -8.42 -2.11
CA ILE A 127 14.90 -7.79 -1.53
C ILE A 127 15.04 -7.68 -0.01
N ASN A 128 15.46 -8.75 0.67
CA ASN A 128 15.68 -8.74 2.11
C ASN A 128 16.72 -7.71 2.55
N LYS A 129 17.87 -7.65 1.86
CA LYS A 129 18.92 -6.64 2.10
C LYS A 129 18.39 -5.21 1.90
N ALA A 130 17.55 -4.99 0.89
CA ALA A 130 16.96 -3.68 0.65
C ALA A 130 15.99 -3.25 1.77
N PHE A 131 15.15 -4.17 2.26
CA PHE A 131 14.28 -3.91 3.43
C PHE A 131 15.11 -3.54 4.66
N LEU A 132 16.16 -4.32 4.96
CA LEU A 132 17.05 -4.06 6.09
C LEU A 132 17.82 -2.74 5.97
N ALA A 133 18.29 -2.40 4.75
CA ALA A 133 18.94 -1.12 4.49
C ALA A 133 17.97 0.05 4.67
N THR A 134 16.72 -0.07 4.23
CA THR A 134 15.68 0.94 4.43
C THR A 134 15.33 1.10 5.90
N GLU A 135 15.20 0.01 6.65
CA GLU A 135 14.97 0.03 8.09
C GLU A 135 16.12 0.75 8.83
N GLU A 136 17.37 0.37 8.59
CA GLU A 136 18.50 0.98 9.31
C GLU A 136 18.64 2.48 8.99
N ALA A 137 18.39 2.87 7.74
CA ALA A 137 18.35 4.27 7.35
C ALA A 137 17.23 5.04 8.07
N PHE A 138 16.05 4.43 8.25
CA PHE A 138 14.96 5.04 9.00
C PHE A 138 15.24 5.12 10.50
N LEU A 139 15.82 4.08 11.11
CA LEU A 139 16.22 4.10 12.52
C LEU A 139 17.31 5.15 12.79
N SER A 140 18.22 5.34 11.83
CA SER A 140 19.21 6.43 11.87
C SER A 140 18.52 7.81 11.84
N LEU A 141 17.49 7.98 11.01
CA LEU A 141 16.68 9.21 10.99
C LEU A 141 15.97 9.44 12.33
N VAL A 142 15.39 8.39 12.92
CA VAL A 142 14.78 8.46 14.26
C VAL A 142 15.80 8.91 15.29
N GLN A 143 17.00 8.34 15.29
CA GLN A 143 18.07 8.71 16.22
C GLN A 143 18.47 10.18 16.08
N GLN A 144 18.58 10.68 14.84
CA GLN A 144 18.92 12.08 14.55
C GLN A 144 17.84 13.05 15.03
N GLN A 145 16.55 12.69 14.89
CA GLN A 145 15.43 13.56 15.23
C GLN A 145 14.88 13.34 16.65
N TRP A 146 15.43 12.39 17.41
CA TRP A 146 14.84 11.91 18.67
C TRP A 146 14.60 13.02 19.71
N GLN A 147 15.53 13.98 19.82
CA GLN A 147 15.41 15.06 20.81
C GLN A 147 14.34 16.09 20.43
N ASP A 148 14.26 16.43 19.14
CA ASP A 148 13.35 17.49 18.66
C ASP A 148 11.95 16.96 18.33
N LYS A 149 11.86 15.71 17.88
CA LYS A 149 10.65 15.07 17.35
C LYS A 149 10.50 13.61 17.83
N PRO A 150 10.42 13.34 19.14
CA PRO A 150 10.44 11.97 19.68
C PRO A 150 9.31 11.06 19.17
N GLN A 151 8.17 11.63 18.74
CA GLN A 151 7.07 10.87 18.17
C GLN A 151 7.45 10.10 16.89
N ILE A 152 8.52 10.47 16.20
CA ILE A 152 9.01 9.72 15.03
C ILE A 152 9.37 8.27 15.39
N ALA A 153 9.76 7.99 16.64
CA ALA A 153 10.04 6.62 17.06
C ALA A 153 8.78 5.73 17.12
N SER A 154 7.59 6.33 17.19
CA SER A 154 6.30 5.63 17.22
C SER A 154 5.59 5.57 15.88
N VAL A 155 6.18 6.12 14.81
CA VAL A 155 5.64 5.95 13.46
C VAL A 155 6.18 4.65 12.85
N GLY A 156 5.36 3.97 12.07
CA GLY A 156 5.74 2.75 11.39
C GLY A 156 4.96 2.57 10.09
N SER A 157 5.36 1.59 9.30
CA SER A 157 4.68 1.21 8.07
C SER A 157 4.73 -0.30 7.88
N CYS A 158 3.57 -0.90 7.67
CA CYS A 158 3.47 -2.15 6.95
C CYS A 158 3.99 -1.94 5.52
N CYS A 159 4.62 -2.96 4.95
CA CYS A 159 5.28 -2.87 3.65
C CYS A 159 5.06 -4.15 2.85
N LEU A 160 4.27 -4.05 1.79
CA LEU A 160 4.04 -5.09 0.81
C LEU A 160 4.68 -4.68 -0.52
N VAL A 161 5.57 -5.53 -1.02
CA VAL A 161 6.26 -5.35 -2.30
C VAL A 161 5.97 -6.51 -3.23
N GLY A 162 5.69 -6.19 -4.50
CA GLY A 162 5.65 -7.13 -5.61
C GLY A 162 6.67 -6.76 -6.67
N ILE A 163 7.42 -7.75 -7.17
CA ILE A 163 8.36 -7.55 -8.29
C ILE A 163 8.10 -8.60 -9.35
N VAL A 164 7.75 -8.15 -10.56
CA VAL A 164 7.71 -8.99 -11.75
C VAL A 164 8.94 -8.70 -12.59
N CYS A 165 9.83 -9.68 -12.71
CA CYS A 165 11.09 -9.53 -13.43
C CYS A 165 11.52 -10.87 -14.03
N SER A 166 11.90 -10.87 -15.30
CA SER A 166 12.42 -12.07 -15.99
C SER A 166 11.52 -13.32 -15.88
N GLY A 167 10.20 -13.14 -15.88
CA GLY A 167 9.23 -14.24 -15.76
C GLY A 167 9.01 -14.78 -14.35
N HIS A 168 9.64 -14.18 -13.34
CA HIS A 168 9.46 -14.50 -11.93
C HIS A 168 8.63 -13.41 -11.24
N LEU A 169 7.84 -13.84 -10.26
CA LEU A 169 7.12 -12.98 -9.33
C LEU A 169 7.71 -13.16 -7.93
N TYR A 170 8.12 -12.05 -7.33
CA TYR A 170 8.53 -11.97 -5.93
C TYR A 170 7.48 -11.20 -5.16
N ILE A 171 7.03 -11.74 -4.03
CA ILE A 171 6.16 -11.06 -3.08
C ILE A 171 6.89 -11.01 -1.74
N ALA A 172 7.12 -9.80 -1.23
CA ALA A 172 7.74 -9.56 0.06
C ALA A 172 6.78 -8.79 0.95
N ASN A 173 6.46 -9.32 2.13
CA ASN A 173 5.51 -8.70 3.04
C ASN A 173 6.08 -8.57 4.46
N ALA A 174 6.01 -7.37 5.03
CA ALA A 174 6.27 -7.08 6.43
C ALA A 174 5.08 -6.27 6.98
N GLY A 175 4.15 -6.97 7.64
CA GLY A 175 2.86 -6.40 8.03
C GLY A 175 1.68 -7.23 7.55
N ASP A 176 0.52 -6.59 7.44
CA ASP A 176 -0.80 -7.20 7.18
C ASP A 176 -1.53 -6.63 5.96
N SER A 177 -0.82 -5.85 5.14
CA SER A 177 -1.16 -5.72 3.72
C SER A 177 -1.09 -7.08 3.02
N ARG A 178 -1.83 -7.24 1.90
CA ARG A 178 -1.93 -8.53 1.21
C ARG A 178 -1.89 -8.43 -0.31
N ALA A 179 -1.22 -9.41 -0.92
CA ALA A 179 -1.20 -9.67 -2.35
C ALA A 179 -2.01 -10.93 -2.70
N VAL A 180 -2.88 -10.82 -3.69
CA VAL A 180 -3.74 -11.90 -4.19
C VAL A 180 -3.63 -12.02 -5.71
N LEU A 181 -3.42 -13.23 -6.19
CA LEU A 181 -3.39 -13.59 -7.61
C LEU A 181 -4.75 -14.10 -8.07
N GLY A 182 -5.24 -13.57 -9.19
CA GLY A 182 -6.32 -14.18 -9.96
C GLY A 182 -5.74 -15.17 -10.98
N ARG A 183 -5.90 -16.47 -10.72
CA ARG A 183 -5.42 -17.55 -11.60
C ARG A 183 -6.58 -18.24 -12.30
N LEU A 184 -6.48 -18.42 -13.61
CA LEU A 184 -7.45 -19.19 -14.38
C LEU A 184 -7.30 -20.68 -14.07
N ASP A 185 -8.33 -21.28 -13.49
CA ASP A 185 -8.40 -22.71 -13.18
C ASP A 185 -9.73 -23.27 -13.71
N ASN A 186 -9.66 -24.22 -14.64
CA ASN A 186 -10.82 -24.94 -15.18
C ASN A 186 -11.99 -24.03 -15.64
N LYS A 187 -11.65 -22.88 -16.28
CA LYS A 187 -12.55 -21.83 -16.80
C LYS A 187 -13.07 -20.81 -15.79
N GLU A 188 -12.68 -20.91 -14.52
CA GLU A 188 -12.99 -19.92 -13.49
C GLU A 188 -11.71 -19.24 -13.01
N VAL A 189 -11.77 -17.97 -12.62
CA VAL A 189 -10.63 -17.30 -12.01
C VAL A 189 -10.71 -17.47 -10.50
N LYS A 190 -9.74 -18.19 -9.93
CA LYS A 190 -9.64 -18.45 -8.48
C LYS A 190 -8.65 -17.51 -7.82
N ALA A 191 -8.96 -17.11 -6.60
CA ALA A 191 -8.07 -16.31 -5.78
C ALA A 191 -7.01 -17.18 -5.10
N VAL A 192 -5.74 -16.82 -5.29
CA VAL A 192 -4.59 -17.41 -4.62
C VAL A 192 -3.89 -16.32 -3.81
N GLN A 193 -3.90 -16.44 -2.48
CA GLN A 193 -3.16 -15.51 -1.62
C GLN A 193 -1.66 -15.80 -1.73
N LEU A 194 -0.88 -14.77 -2.00
CA LEU A 194 0.57 -14.91 -2.20
C LEU A 194 1.39 -14.48 -0.98
N SER A 195 0.86 -13.56 -0.17
CA SER A 195 1.56 -13.00 0.99
C SER A 195 1.14 -13.67 2.30
N TYR A 196 2.13 -14.00 3.14
CA TYR A 196 1.90 -14.29 4.56
C TYR A 196 1.70 -12.99 5.34
N GLU A 197 0.65 -12.93 6.16
CA GLU A 197 0.28 -11.74 6.94
C GLU A 197 0.83 -11.83 8.37
N HIS A 198 1.32 -10.71 8.88
CA HIS A 198 2.01 -10.60 10.17
C HIS A 198 1.14 -9.85 11.19
N ASN A 199 -0.11 -10.30 11.37
CA ASN A 199 -1.09 -9.72 12.31
C ASN A 199 -1.35 -10.68 13.49
N ALA A 200 -1.34 -10.16 14.71
CA ALA A 200 -1.56 -10.92 15.95
C ALA A 200 -2.96 -11.55 16.07
N SER A 201 -3.91 -11.17 15.21
CA SER A 201 -5.19 -11.89 15.08
C SER A 201 -5.02 -13.30 14.51
N ILE A 202 -3.92 -13.57 13.80
CA ILE A 202 -3.56 -14.88 13.25
C ILE A 202 -2.82 -15.71 14.32
N GLU A 203 -3.25 -16.96 14.51
CA GLU A 203 -2.72 -17.84 15.56
C GLU A 203 -1.23 -18.14 15.41
N SER A 204 -0.79 -18.53 14.22
CA SER A 204 0.62 -18.81 13.94
C SER A 204 1.55 -17.61 14.20
N VAL A 205 1.06 -16.38 14.02
CA VAL A 205 1.81 -15.15 14.36
C VAL A 205 1.93 -15.00 15.88
N ARG A 206 0.89 -15.35 16.65
CA ARG A 206 0.96 -15.34 18.12
C ARG A 206 1.94 -16.40 18.63
N GLU A 207 1.91 -17.58 18.05
CA GLU A 207 2.85 -18.66 18.38
C GLU A 207 4.30 -18.27 18.06
N GLU A 208 4.57 -17.65 16.90
CA GLU A 208 5.89 -17.11 16.57
C GLU A 208 6.36 -16.08 17.61
N LEU A 209 5.51 -15.12 17.96
CA LEU A 209 5.82 -14.08 18.95
C LEU A 209 6.17 -14.69 20.32
N GLN A 210 5.37 -15.65 20.78
CA GLN A 210 5.59 -16.37 22.04
C GLN A 210 6.88 -17.20 22.01
N SER A 211 7.16 -17.88 20.90
CA SER A 211 8.39 -18.68 20.76
C SER A 211 9.66 -17.84 20.76
N LEU A 212 9.61 -16.61 20.22
CA LEU A 212 10.76 -15.70 20.20
C LEU A 212 10.99 -14.99 21.55
N HIS A 213 9.94 -14.88 22.36
CA HIS A 213 9.93 -14.21 23.66
C HIS A 213 9.38 -15.13 24.76
N PRO A 214 10.01 -16.30 25.02
CA PRO A 214 9.50 -17.29 25.98
C PRO A 214 9.40 -16.75 27.41
N ASP A 215 10.20 -15.72 27.74
CA ASP A 215 10.24 -15.10 29.06
C ASP A 215 9.26 -13.91 29.20
N ASP A 216 8.51 -13.56 28.16
CA ASP A 216 7.55 -12.45 28.15
C ASP A 216 6.11 -12.96 27.96
N PRO A 217 5.40 -13.33 29.05
CA PRO A 217 4.03 -13.81 28.97
C PRO A 217 3.05 -12.75 28.45
N HIS A 218 3.48 -11.48 28.36
CA HIS A 218 2.68 -10.36 27.87
C HIS A 218 3.10 -9.92 26.46
N ILE A 219 3.91 -10.71 25.73
CA ILE A 219 4.35 -10.39 24.37
C ILE A 219 3.16 -10.14 23.44
N VAL A 220 2.08 -10.91 23.61
CA VAL A 220 0.83 -10.76 22.88
C VAL A 220 -0.36 -10.90 23.84
N VAL A 221 -1.25 -9.91 23.84
CA VAL A 221 -2.37 -9.85 24.78
C VAL A 221 -3.67 -9.49 24.07
N LEU A 222 -4.78 -10.03 24.57
CA LEU A 222 -6.11 -9.67 24.09
C LEU A 222 -6.58 -8.39 24.81
N LYS A 223 -6.68 -7.28 24.08
CA LYS A 223 -7.10 -5.98 24.61
C LYS A 223 -8.27 -5.43 23.80
N HIS A 224 -9.37 -5.11 24.47
CA HIS A 224 -10.62 -4.69 23.81
C HIS A 224 -11.09 -5.67 22.71
N LYS A 225 -10.99 -6.98 22.96
CA LYS A 225 -11.35 -8.06 22.03
C LYS A 225 -10.47 -8.15 20.76
N VAL A 226 -9.32 -7.46 20.75
CA VAL A 226 -8.35 -7.49 19.64
C VAL A 226 -6.99 -7.93 20.18
N TRP A 227 -6.34 -8.88 19.51
CA TRP A 227 -4.99 -9.31 19.86
C TRP A 227 -3.98 -8.22 19.50
N ARG A 228 -3.12 -7.87 20.45
CA ARG A 228 -2.10 -6.82 20.27
C ARG A 228 -0.75 -7.25 20.84
N VAL A 229 0.30 -6.97 20.10
CA VAL A 229 1.70 -7.08 20.54
C VAL A 229 1.94 -6.03 21.64
N LYS A 230 2.36 -6.50 22.82
CA LYS A 230 2.50 -5.72 24.07
C LYS A 230 1.30 -4.82 24.41
N GLY A 231 0.10 -5.14 23.90
CA GLY A 231 -1.11 -4.34 24.13
C GLY A 231 -1.16 -3.01 23.37
N LEU A 232 -0.28 -2.80 22.38
CA LEU A 232 -0.11 -1.54 21.65
C LEU A 232 -0.54 -1.66 20.19
N ILE A 233 0.06 -2.56 19.41
CA ILE A 233 -0.12 -2.67 17.96
C ILE A 233 -0.57 -4.08 17.54
N GLN A 234 -1.21 -4.22 16.38
CA GLN A 234 -1.72 -5.51 15.90
C GLN A 234 -0.71 -6.28 15.05
N ILE A 235 0.28 -5.62 14.48
CA ILE A 235 1.28 -6.24 13.59
C ILE A 235 2.51 -6.72 14.36
N SER A 236 3.18 -7.75 13.84
CA SER A 236 4.45 -8.26 14.36
C SER A 236 5.67 -7.82 13.52
N ARG A 237 5.44 -7.26 12.33
CA ARG A 237 6.51 -6.78 11.43
C ARG A 237 6.14 -5.46 10.76
N SER A 238 7.10 -4.55 10.68
CA SER A 238 6.99 -3.23 10.02
C SER A 238 8.36 -2.63 9.77
N ILE A 239 8.45 -1.63 8.91
CA ILE A 239 9.55 -0.66 8.92
C ILE A 239 9.20 0.49 9.88
N GLY A 240 10.16 0.96 10.68
CA GLY A 240 9.90 1.95 11.74
C GLY A 240 9.52 1.30 13.07
N ASP A 241 8.57 1.87 13.82
CA ASP A 241 8.22 1.45 15.18
C ASP A 241 9.45 1.27 16.08
N ALA A 242 10.40 2.19 15.97
CA ALA A 242 11.70 2.14 16.64
C ALA A 242 11.55 1.92 18.16
N TYR A 243 10.50 2.47 18.76
CA TYR A 243 10.16 2.32 20.17
C TYR A 243 9.87 0.86 20.62
N LEU A 244 9.58 -0.06 19.70
CA LEU A 244 9.42 -1.50 19.97
C LEU A 244 10.60 -2.33 19.46
N LYS A 245 11.59 -1.70 18.83
CA LYS A 245 12.78 -2.38 18.29
C LYS A 245 14.03 -2.09 19.10
N ARG A 246 14.21 -0.84 19.56
CA ARG A 246 15.34 -0.43 20.40
C ARG A 246 14.83 0.22 21.68
N ALA A 247 15.21 -0.34 22.83
CA ALA A 247 14.76 0.13 24.15
C ALA A 247 15.16 1.60 24.44
N GLU A 248 16.21 2.09 23.79
CA GLU A 248 16.64 3.49 23.89
C GLU A 248 15.58 4.51 23.43
N PHE A 249 14.61 4.08 22.61
CA PHE A 249 13.48 4.88 22.15
C PHE A 249 12.18 4.59 22.93
N ASN A 250 12.17 3.62 23.84
CA ASN A 250 11.02 3.34 24.70
C ASN A 250 11.14 4.06 26.06
N ARG A 251 11.40 5.36 26.01
CA ARG A 251 11.61 6.19 27.21
C ARG A 251 11.29 7.65 26.91
N GLU A 252 11.34 8.50 27.94
CA GLU A 252 11.24 9.95 27.74
C GLU A 252 12.32 10.45 26.76
N PRO A 253 11.97 11.36 25.82
CA PRO A 253 10.74 12.17 25.79
C PRO A 253 9.54 11.58 25.02
N LEU A 254 9.53 10.29 24.65
CA LEU A 254 8.34 9.68 24.02
C LEU A 254 7.11 9.68 24.93
N LEU A 255 5.95 9.93 24.33
CA LEU A 255 4.67 9.99 25.02
C LEU A 255 4.40 8.69 25.79
N ALA A 256 3.91 8.82 27.02
CA ALA A 256 3.66 7.70 27.93
C ALA A 256 2.77 6.59 27.32
N LYS A 257 1.83 6.94 26.43
CA LYS A 257 0.95 5.97 25.76
C LYS A 257 1.68 4.94 24.89
N PHE A 258 2.93 5.21 24.47
CA PHE A 258 3.76 4.30 23.69
C PHE A 258 4.83 3.60 24.54
N ARG A 259 5.05 4.05 25.78
CA ARG A 259 6.08 3.48 26.65
C ARG A 259 5.58 2.20 27.31
N LEU A 260 6.42 1.19 27.30
CA LEU A 260 6.21 -0.05 28.02
C LEU A 260 6.61 0.15 29.49
N PRO A 261 5.90 -0.48 30.45
CA PRO A 261 6.29 -0.41 31.86
C PRO A 261 7.64 -1.07 32.14
N GLU A 262 7.96 -2.13 31.40
CA GLU A 262 9.18 -2.93 31.53
C GLU A 262 10.08 -2.76 30.31
N SER A 263 11.38 -2.69 30.54
CA SER A 263 12.38 -2.63 29.47
C SER A 263 12.50 -3.98 28.76
N PHE A 264 13.00 -3.96 27.53
CA PHE A 264 13.23 -5.17 26.72
C PHE A 264 14.65 -5.14 26.15
N ASN A 265 15.25 -6.33 25.96
CA ASN A 265 16.60 -6.46 25.42
C ASN A 265 16.64 -7.04 24.00
N LYS A 266 15.50 -7.55 23.52
CA LYS A 266 15.32 -8.08 22.16
C LYS A 266 14.26 -7.26 21.43
N PRO A 267 14.43 -6.96 20.13
CA PRO A 267 13.38 -6.31 19.35
C PRO A 267 12.07 -7.08 19.41
N ILE A 268 10.97 -6.39 19.75
CA ILE A 268 9.63 -6.96 19.84
C ILE A 268 9.02 -7.13 18.43
N LEU A 269 9.29 -6.16 17.55
CA LEU A 269 8.90 -6.19 16.13
C LEU A 269 10.12 -6.43 15.24
N LYS A 270 9.87 -6.96 14.05
CA LYS A 270 10.89 -7.22 13.00
C LYS A 270 10.65 -6.34 11.77
N ALA A 271 11.69 -6.07 10.99
CA ALA A 271 11.55 -5.41 9.68
C ALA A 271 11.69 -6.38 8.50
N GLU A 272 12.23 -7.56 8.76
CA GLU A 272 12.48 -8.62 7.78
C GLU A 272 11.15 -9.09 7.15
N PRO A 273 10.98 -8.97 5.83
CA PRO A 273 9.80 -9.46 5.16
C PRO A 273 9.80 -10.98 5.09
N THR A 274 8.61 -11.57 5.03
CA THR A 274 8.46 -12.93 4.48
C THR A 274 8.41 -12.81 2.96
N ILE A 275 9.27 -13.56 2.27
CA ILE A 275 9.42 -13.50 0.81
C ILE A 275 9.00 -14.82 0.19
N SER A 276 8.13 -14.76 -0.81
CA SER A 276 7.82 -15.88 -1.70
C SER A 276 8.28 -15.56 -3.13
N GLU A 277 8.89 -16.53 -3.78
CA GLU A 277 9.24 -16.49 -5.20
C GLU A 277 8.46 -17.58 -5.94
N GLN A 278 7.88 -17.22 -7.08
CA GLN A 278 7.29 -18.19 -7.99
C GLN A 278 7.49 -17.78 -9.44
N LYS A 279 7.58 -18.76 -10.33
CA LYS A 279 7.51 -18.52 -11.77
C LYS A 279 6.08 -18.17 -12.15
N LEU A 280 5.91 -17.20 -13.05
CA LEU A 280 4.59 -16.87 -13.60
C LEU A 280 4.15 -17.92 -14.61
N ASP A 281 2.90 -18.34 -14.48
CA ASP A 281 2.24 -19.28 -15.37
C ASP A 281 1.32 -18.54 -16.36
N PRO A 282 1.06 -19.08 -17.57
CA PRO A 282 0.10 -18.48 -18.53
C PRO A 282 -1.32 -18.31 -17.96
N GLU A 283 -1.69 -19.10 -16.97
CA GLU A 283 -2.95 -19.03 -16.25
C GLU A 283 -3.02 -17.84 -15.28
N ASP A 284 -1.90 -17.19 -14.95
CA ASP A 284 -1.86 -16.03 -14.06
C ASP A 284 -2.37 -14.79 -14.78
N GLN A 285 -3.58 -14.32 -14.41
CA GLN A 285 -4.26 -13.26 -15.15
C GLN A 285 -3.95 -11.86 -14.61
N PHE A 286 -3.94 -11.71 -13.29
CA PHE A 286 -3.72 -10.43 -12.63
C PHE A 286 -3.34 -10.58 -11.15
N LEU A 287 -2.72 -9.55 -10.60
CA LEU A 287 -2.35 -9.42 -9.20
C LEU A 287 -3.10 -8.24 -8.58
N ILE A 288 -3.57 -8.41 -7.35
CA ILE A 288 -4.19 -7.37 -6.52
C ILE A 288 -3.27 -7.16 -5.31
N PHE A 289 -2.74 -5.95 -5.17
CA PHE A 289 -2.00 -5.50 -4.00
C PHE A 289 -2.86 -4.47 -3.26
N ALA A 290 -3.08 -4.66 -1.96
CA ALA A 290 -3.83 -3.69 -1.17
C ALA A 290 -3.45 -3.68 0.30
N SER A 291 -3.67 -2.52 0.94
CA SER A 291 -3.57 -2.35 2.40
C SER A 291 -4.70 -3.09 3.11
N ASP A 292 -4.56 -3.26 4.43
CA ASP A 292 -5.53 -4.02 5.23
C ASP A 292 -6.95 -3.40 5.13
N GLY A 293 -7.05 -2.08 4.93
CA GLY A 293 -8.30 -1.35 4.74
C GLY A 293 -9.17 -1.88 3.60
N LEU A 294 -8.61 -2.58 2.60
CA LEU A 294 -9.43 -3.33 1.64
C LEU A 294 -9.90 -4.67 2.22
N TRP A 295 -8.97 -5.43 2.80
CA TRP A 295 -9.14 -6.82 3.23
C TRP A 295 -9.98 -6.96 4.51
N GLU A 296 -10.15 -5.88 5.28
CA GLU A 296 -11.13 -5.80 6.37
C GLU A 296 -12.58 -5.88 5.85
N HIS A 297 -12.81 -5.59 4.57
CA HIS A 297 -14.14 -5.46 3.99
C HIS A 297 -14.45 -6.46 2.89
N LEU A 298 -13.44 -6.98 2.17
CA LEU A 298 -13.62 -7.95 1.09
C LEU A 298 -12.76 -9.18 1.34
N ASN A 299 -13.31 -10.36 1.04
CA ASN A 299 -12.51 -11.57 0.96
C ASN A 299 -11.75 -11.67 -0.38
N ASN A 300 -10.79 -12.60 -0.45
CA ASN A 300 -9.91 -12.76 -1.62
C ASN A 300 -10.69 -13.05 -2.90
N GLN A 301 -11.69 -13.94 -2.85
CA GLN A 301 -12.46 -14.31 -4.03
C GLN A 301 -13.41 -13.19 -4.47
N GLU A 302 -14.03 -12.45 -3.55
CA GLU A 302 -14.85 -11.27 -3.88
C GLU A 302 -14.03 -10.22 -4.64
N ALA A 303 -12.79 -9.97 -4.20
CA ALA A 303 -11.89 -9.03 -4.89
C ALA A 303 -11.53 -9.53 -6.30
N VAL A 304 -11.16 -10.81 -6.43
CA VAL A 304 -10.86 -11.44 -7.73
C VAL A 304 -12.06 -11.41 -8.66
N ASP A 305 -13.27 -11.69 -8.16
CA ASP A 305 -14.50 -11.67 -8.94
C ASP A 305 -14.81 -10.25 -9.45
N ILE A 306 -14.58 -9.22 -8.62
CA ILE A 306 -14.74 -7.82 -9.05
C ILE A 306 -13.77 -7.50 -10.17
N VAL A 307 -12.49 -7.89 -10.05
CA VAL A 307 -11.48 -7.61 -11.08
C VAL A 307 -11.77 -8.36 -12.37
N ASN A 308 -12.16 -9.63 -12.28
CA ASN A 308 -12.43 -10.48 -13.44
C ASN A 308 -13.69 -10.05 -14.21
N ASN A 309 -14.73 -9.59 -13.50
CA ASN A 309 -16.03 -9.27 -14.13
C ASN A 309 -16.21 -7.79 -14.51
N CYS A 310 -15.24 -6.92 -14.19
CA CYS A 310 -15.31 -5.50 -14.51
C CYS A 310 -14.34 -5.11 -15.64
N PRO A 311 -14.63 -4.02 -16.37
CA PRO A 311 -13.63 -3.40 -17.24
C PRO A 311 -12.37 -3.05 -16.45
N ARG A 312 -11.19 -3.31 -17.06
CA ARG A 312 -9.88 -3.01 -16.48
C ARG A 312 -9.71 -1.54 -16.09
N ASN A 313 -10.28 -0.63 -16.91
CA ASN A 313 -10.27 0.80 -16.64
C ASN A 313 -11.03 1.12 -15.34
N GLY A 314 -10.30 1.69 -14.37
CA GLY A 314 -10.82 2.09 -13.07
C GLY A 314 -11.19 0.92 -12.15
N VAL A 315 -10.64 -0.27 -12.37
CA VAL A 315 -10.96 -1.45 -11.57
C VAL A 315 -10.54 -1.29 -10.09
N ALA A 316 -9.42 -0.63 -9.81
CA ALA A 316 -8.98 -0.35 -8.44
C ALA A 316 -10.00 0.53 -7.69
N ARG A 317 -10.60 1.52 -8.37
CA ARG A 317 -11.70 2.33 -7.82
C ARG A 317 -12.96 1.51 -7.55
N LYS A 318 -13.23 0.48 -8.36
CA LYS A 318 -14.39 -0.40 -8.15
C LYS A 318 -14.20 -1.27 -6.92
N LEU A 319 -13.00 -1.81 -6.69
CA LEU A 319 -12.65 -2.53 -5.46
C LEU A 319 -12.84 -1.65 -4.22
N LEU A 320 -12.27 -0.45 -4.25
CA LEU A 320 -12.42 0.55 -3.18
C LEU A 320 -13.90 0.89 -2.94
N LYS A 321 -14.68 1.11 -4.00
CA LYS A 321 -16.13 1.38 -3.88
C LYS A 321 -16.89 0.20 -3.27
N ALA A 322 -16.49 -1.04 -3.57
CA ALA A 322 -17.09 -2.23 -2.96
C ALA A 322 -16.76 -2.32 -1.47
N ALA A 323 -15.50 -2.12 -1.09
CA ALA A 323 -15.08 -2.09 0.32
C ALA A 323 -15.83 -1.01 1.11
N LEU A 324 -15.93 0.22 0.60
CA LEU A 324 -16.68 1.30 1.25
C LEU A 324 -18.18 1.03 1.38
N ARG A 325 -18.78 0.26 0.46
CA ARG A 325 -20.18 -0.15 0.58
C ARG A 325 -20.36 -1.15 1.70
N GLU A 326 -19.45 -2.11 1.83
CA GLU A 326 -19.49 -3.07 2.94
C GLU A 326 -19.19 -2.38 4.28
N ALA A 327 -18.24 -1.44 4.33
CA ALA A 327 -17.99 -0.59 5.49
C ALA A 327 -19.24 0.19 5.93
N ALA A 328 -19.93 0.83 4.98
CA ALA A 328 -21.18 1.55 5.25
C ALA A 328 -22.28 0.59 5.76
N LYS A 329 -22.40 -0.60 5.18
CA LYS A 329 -23.37 -1.62 5.60
C LYS A 329 -23.10 -2.14 7.01
N LYS A 330 -21.84 -2.42 7.37
CA LYS A 330 -21.42 -2.80 8.74
C LYS A 330 -21.76 -1.74 9.80
N ARG A 331 -21.98 -0.50 9.37
CA ARG A 331 -22.36 0.66 10.21
C ARG A 331 -23.80 1.11 9.98
N GLU A 332 -24.61 0.28 9.32
CA GLU A 332 -26.04 0.52 9.05
C GLU A 332 -26.33 1.88 8.40
N MET A 333 -25.42 2.35 7.53
CA MET A 333 -25.53 3.64 6.85
C MET A 333 -25.46 3.52 5.33
N ARG A 334 -25.91 4.57 4.62
CA ARG A 334 -25.80 4.62 3.17
C ARG A 334 -24.38 5.00 2.76
N TYR A 335 -23.88 4.37 1.69
CA TYR A 335 -22.63 4.75 1.05
C TYR A 335 -22.55 6.25 0.70
N SER A 336 -23.67 6.85 0.27
CA SER A 336 -23.76 8.29 -0.03
C SER A 336 -23.51 9.18 1.17
N ASP A 337 -23.82 8.70 2.37
CA ASP A 337 -23.62 9.45 3.62
C ASP A 337 -22.20 9.26 4.12
N LEU A 338 -21.64 8.04 4.03
CA LEU A 338 -20.23 7.78 4.31
C LEU A 338 -19.31 8.66 3.44
N LYS A 339 -19.63 8.87 2.16
CA LYS A 339 -18.84 9.74 1.27
C LYS A 339 -18.74 11.19 1.75
N LYS A 340 -19.72 11.68 2.51
CA LYS A 340 -19.78 13.06 3.01
C LYS A 340 -19.06 13.24 4.35
N ILE A 341 -18.63 12.15 4.98
CA ILE A 341 -17.88 12.22 6.23
C ILE A 341 -16.46 12.68 5.94
N ASP A 342 -16.06 13.73 6.64
CA ASP A 342 -14.72 14.29 6.57
C ASP A 342 -13.65 13.31 7.09
N ARG A 343 -12.43 13.47 6.58
CA ARG A 343 -11.23 12.75 7.04
C ARG A 343 -11.04 12.87 8.56
N GLY A 344 -10.39 11.90 9.18
CA GLY A 344 -10.24 11.78 10.62
C GLY A 344 -11.47 11.18 11.30
N VAL A 345 -12.67 11.74 11.07
CA VAL A 345 -13.92 11.13 11.58
C VAL A 345 -14.22 9.83 10.81
N ARG A 346 -13.95 9.85 9.50
CA ARG A 346 -14.13 8.71 8.59
C ARG A 346 -13.39 7.42 9.04
N ARG A 347 -12.29 7.56 9.79
CA ARG A 347 -11.52 6.44 10.36
C ARG A 347 -12.35 5.50 11.26
N HIS A 348 -13.46 5.95 11.83
CA HIS A 348 -14.35 5.09 12.64
C HIS A 348 -15.14 4.07 11.79
N PHE A 349 -15.17 4.26 10.47
CA PHE A 349 -15.97 3.47 9.52
C PHE A 349 -15.10 2.54 8.67
N HIS A 350 -13.94 3.02 8.22
CA HIS A 350 -12.94 2.25 7.46
C HIS A 350 -11.56 2.89 7.64
N ASP A 351 -10.49 2.17 7.30
CA ASP A 351 -9.12 2.70 7.26
C ASP A 351 -8.82 3.46 5.96
N ASP A 352 -7.63 4.05 5.84
CA ASP A 352 -7.08 4.36 4.53
C ASP A 352 -7.10 3.09 3.66
N ILE A 353 -7.43 3.23 2.37
CA ILE A 353 -7.49 2.07 1.47
C ILE A 353 -6.66 2.38 0.23
N THR A 354 -5.64 1.56 0.01
CA THR A 354 -4.78 1.59 -1.17
C THR A 354 -4.96 0.30 -1.96
N VAL A 355 -5.14 0.40 -3.28
CA VAL A 355 -5.27 -0.74 -4.17
C VAL A 355 -4.47 -0.49 -5.45
N ILE A 356 -3.67 -1.48 -5.84
CA ILE A 356 -3.01 -1.57 -7.16
C ILE A 356 -3.39 -2.92 -7.77
N VAL A 357 -3.92 -2.89 -8.99
CA VAL A 357 -4.20 -4.09 -9.79
C VAL A 357 -3.24 -4.11 -10.98
N LEU A 358 -2.44 -5.17 -11.10
CA LEU A 358 -1.59 -5.45 -12.25
C LEU A 358 -2.21 -6.54 -13.11
N PHE A 359 -2.48 -6.27 -14.38
CA PHE A 359 -2.81 -7.29 -15.36
C PHE A 359 -1.55 -7.85 -15.98
N LEU A 360 -1.52 -9.17 -16.17
CA LEU A 360 -0.39 -9.92 -16.70
C LEU A 360 -0.71 -10.35 -18.13
N ASP A 361 0.17 -10.00 -19.07
CA ASP A 361 0.12 -10.48 -20.45
C ASP A 361 1.17 -11.57 -20.63
N SER A 362 0.72 -12.81 -20.82
CA SER A 362 1.59 -13.99 -20.97
C SER A 362 2.54 -13.88 -22.17
N ASN A 363 2.14 -13.19 -23.25
CA ASN A 363 3.01 -12.97 -24.40
C ASN A 363 4.16 -12.03 -24.02
N LEU A 364 3.86 -10.93 -23.33
CA LEU A 364 4.88 -9.96 -22.89
C LEU A 364 5.86 -10.57 -21.89
N ILE A 365 5.35 -11.39 -20.96
CA ILE A 365 6.18 -12.12 -19.97
C ILE A 365 7.16 -13.07 -20.67
N SER A 366 6.74 -13.77 -21.72
CA SER A 366 7.61 -14.67 -22.47
C SER A 366 8.68 -13.95 -23.32
N SER A 367 8.40 -12.71 -23.74
CA SER A 367 9.27 -11.90 -24.61
C SER A 367 10.15 -10.87 -23.89
N SER A 368 10.07 -10.76 -22.56
CA SER A 368 10.63 -9.65 -21.77
C SER A 368 12.16 -9.58 -21.74
N SER A 369 12.85 -10.42 -22.50
CA SER A 369 14.32 -10.47 -22.59
C SER A 369 14.93 -9.46 -23.58
N SER A 370 14.14 -8.72 -24.39
CA SER A 370 14.72 -7.94 -25.50
C SER A 370 14.13 -6.54 -25.77
N CYS A 371 13.03 -6.14 -25.14
CA CYS A 371 12.31 -4.91 -25.52
C CYS A 371 12.34 -3.86 -24.40
N ARG A 372 12.68 -2.60 -24.73
CA ARG A 372 12.49 -1.44 -23.82
C ARG A 372 10.99 -1.28 -23.55
N GLY A 373 10.53 -1.73 -22.38
CA GLY A 373 9.15 -1.54 -21.96
C GLY A 373 8.83 -0.08 -21.60
N PRO A 374 7.57 0.25 -21.27
CA PRO A 374 7.22 1.58 -20.81
C PRO A 374 7.95 1.90 -19.51
N LEU A 375 8.66 3.03 -19.51
CA LEU A 375 9.22 3.62 -18.31
C LEU A 375 8.09 4.34 -17.58
N ILE A 376 7.66 3.84 -16.42
CA ILE A 376 6.68 4.52 -15.58
C ILE A 376 7.15 4.59 -14.14
N SER A 377 6.93 5.75 -13.53
CA SER A 377 7.07 6.01 -12.10
C SER A 377 5.81 6.74 -11.66
N ILE A 378 5.01 6.09 -10.82
CA ILE A 378 3.78 6.67 -10.30
C ILE A 378 3.64 6.33 -8.82
N ARG A 379 3.24 7.32 -8.03
CA ARG A 379 3.07 7.20 -6.58
C ARG A 379 1.67 7.67 -6.19
N GLY A 380 1.01 6.89 -5.34
CA GLY A 380 -0.22 7.29 -4.67
C GLY A 380 0.05 7.62 -3.20
N GLY A 381 -0.78 8.45 -2.58
CA GLY A 381 -0.69 8.76 -1.15
C GLY A 381 0.45 9.70 -0.71
N GLY A 382 1.45 9.94 -1.57
CA GLY A 382 2.41 11.03 -1.40
C GLY A 382 1.76 12.36 -1.77
N GLY A 383 1.78 13.33 -0.86
CA GLY A 383 1.36 14.70 -1.17
C GLY A 383 2.03 15.19 -2.45
N THR A 384 1.33 16.01 -3.23
CA THR A 384 1.93 16.70 -4.37
C THR A 384 3.29 17.31 -3.94
N PRO A 385 4.30 17.38 -4.82
CA PRO A 385 5.62 17.93 -4.49
C PRO A 385 5.65 19.39 -3.99
N GLY A 386 4.50 20.03 -3.71
CA GLY A 386 4.36 21.45 -3.40
C GLY A 386 4.04 21.81 -1.94
N ASN A 387 3.80 20.86 -1.04
CA ASN A 387 3.42 21.19 0.36
C ASN A 387 4.46 20.77 1.41
N PHE A 388 5.74 20.98 1.10
CA PHE A 388 6.82 20.96 2.09
C PHE A 388 7.41 22.36 2.19
N ILE A 389 6.73 23.26 2.90
CA ILE A 389 7.21 24.40 3.68
C ILE A 389 5.94 25.08 4.19
N THR A 390 5.57 24.80 5.44
CA THR A 390 5.13 25.78 6.46
C THR A 390 5.00 25.07 7.80
#